data_AF-A0A9D7BNV1-F1
#
_entry.id   AF-A0A9D7BNV1-F1
#
_cell.length_a   1.000
_cell.length_b   1.000
_cell.length_c   1.000
_cell.angle_alpha   90.00
_cell.angle_beta   90.00
_cell.angle_gamma   90.00
#
_symmetry.space_group_name_H-M   'P 1'
#
loop_
_entity.id
_entity.type
_entity.pdbx_description
1 polymer ?
#
loop_
_entity_poly.entity_id
_entity_poly.type
_entity_poly.pdbx_seq_one_letter_code
_entity_poly.pdbx_strand_id
1 'polypeptide(L)'
;MDRNVYNSYYNGKIDDVRIYNYALTQNQVLHVMNDVHPEICNGIDDDCDGMTDEDLMTNLFYRDLDGDGYGNSEVDSLHCIQPIGYILIDGDCNDANSNIFPGAPEICDNLMDDNCNGFIDETILMEGLTAWYPFHGNADDESENDNHGMVFNASLTTDRFNHPDSAYLFNGTSARINVLNNSNMNHANISISAWIHYTTIPSGTRAIVTKQYTGNSTYYLYWDAGRIKVFSSNGTLTSTLTDNTTVYPTGETWLHIVFTFDDVNNTNKLYVNGILRATGSPTYSLAYNTNPVVIGAGGQEACTTVITMVR
;
A
#
# COMPACT_ATOMS: atom_id res chain seq x y z
N MET A 1 8.02 14.15 27.28
CA MET A 1 7.63 13.04 28.17
C MET A 1 7.29 11.87 27.29
N ASP A 2 8.00 10.76 27.49
CA ASP A 2 7.92 9.52 26.74
C ASP A 2 6.49 9.12 26.40
N ARG A 3 6.09 9.28 25.13
CA ARG A 3 5.00 8.48 24.61
C ARG A 3 5.60 7.11 24.38
N ASN A 4 5.24 6.18 25.26
CA ASN A 4 5.77 4.82 25.35
C ASN A 4 5.35 4.04 24.08
N VAL A 5 6.04 4.31 22.96
CA VAL A 5 5.75 3.75 21.64
C VAL A 5 5.74 2.21 21.73
N TYR A 6 6.62 1.63 22.54
CA TYR A 6 6.83 0.18 22.72
C TYR A 6 5.61 -0.63 23.18
N ASN A 7 4.59 0.00 23.80
CA ASN A 7 3.41 -0.72 24.33
C ASN A 7 2.09 -0.34 23.63
N SER A 8 2.17 0.21 22.42
CA SER A 8 0.98 0.57 21.65
C SER A 8 0.67 -0.52 20.60
N TYR A 9 -0.26 -1.42 20.91
CA TYR A 9 -0.65 -2.51 20.02
C TYR A 9 -2.00 -2.21 19.37
N TYR A 10 -2.14 -2.46 18.06
CA TYR A 10 -3.40 -2.32 17.36
C TYR A 10 -4.41 -3.34 17.86
N ASN A 11 -5.67 -2.93 17.96
CA ASN A 11 -6.78 -3.83 18.28
C ASN A 11 -7.85 -3.71 17.20
N GLY A 12 -7.87 -4.67 16.28
CA GLY A 12 -8.65 -4.59 15.06
C GLY A 12 -7.99 -5.35 13.92
N LYS A 13 -8.49 -5.19 12.70
CA LYS A 13 -7.91 -5.80 11.50
C LYS A 13 -7.09 -4.77 10.71
N ILE A 14 -6.00 -5.22 10.10
CA ILE A 14 -5.25 -4.44 9.11
C ILE A 14 -5.18 -5.26 7.84
N ASP A 15 -5.35 -4.57 6.73
CA ASP A 15 -5.39 -5.09 5.37
C ASP A 15 -4.57 -4.16 4.46
N ASP A 16 -4.04 -4.70 3.37
CA ASP A 16 -3.37 -4.03 2.25
C ASP A 16 -2.49 -2.83 2.68
N VAL A 17 -1.26 -3.16 3.09
CA VAL A 17 -0.26 -2.19 3.51
C VAL A 17 0.73 -1.95 2.36
N ARG A 18 0.90 -0.70 1.95
CA ARG A 18 1.83 -0.30 0.86
C ARG A 18 2.78 0.78 1.33
N ILE A 19 4.05 0.68 0.92
CA ILE A 19 5.09 1.68 1.19
C ILE A 19 5.71 2.11 -0.13
N TYR A 20 5.76 3.42 -0.37
CA TYR A 20 6.32 4.03 -1.57
C TYR A 20 7.51 4.93 -1.23
N ASN A 21 8.49 5.04 -2.12
CA ASN A 21 9.67 5.90 -1.98
C ASN A 21 9.46 7.35 -2.47
N TYR A 22 8.21 7.72 -2.75
CA TYR A 22 7.80 9.06 -3.15
C TYR A 22 6.53 9.48 -2.41
N ALA A 23 6.21 10.78 -2.47
CA ALA A 23 5.00 11.31 -1.90
C ALA A 23 3.83 11.20 -2.89
N LEU A 24 2.83 10.37 -2.59
CA LEU A 24 1.65 10.19 -3.43
C LEU A 24 0.87 11.50 -3.55
N THR A 25 0.43 11.78 -4.76
CA THR A 25 -0.54 12.85 -5.05
C THR A 25 -1.95 12.45 -4.62
N GLN A 26 -2.86 13.43 -4.54
CA GLN A 26 -4.27 13.18 -4.21
C GLN A 26 -4.94 12.17 -5.16
N ASN A 27 -4.60 12.20 -6.46
CA ASN A 27 -5.16 11.26 -7.44
C ASN A 27 -4.62 9.85 -7.23
N GLN A 28 -3.31 9.72 -6.97
CA GLN A 28 -2.71 8.41 -6.68
C GLN A 28 -3.24 7.82 -5.37
N VAL A 29 -3.52 8.65 -4.35
CA VAL A 29 -4.21 8.21 -3.13
C VAL A 29 -5.61 7.64 -3.44
N LEU A 30 -6.37 8.29 -4.32
CA LEU A 30 -7.68 7.80 -4.73
C LEU A 30 -7.58 6.51 -5.55
N HIS A 31 -6.55 6.37 -6.38
CA HIS A 31 -6.29 5.15 -7.13
C HIS A 31 -5.99 3.97 -6.19
N VAL A 32 -5.02 4.13 -5.27
CA VAL A 32 -4.68 3.11 -4.26
C VAL A 32 -5.87 2.73 -3.36
N MET A 33 -6.80 3.66 -3.11
CA MET A 33 -8.02 3.37 -2.35
C MET A 33 -9.02 2.50 -3.14
N ASN A 34 -9.11 2.65 -4.46
CA ASN A 34 -10.12 1.94 -5.26
C ASN A 34 -9.58 0.71 -5.96
N ASP A 35 -8.35 0.33 -5.65
CA ASP A 35 -7.72 -0.87 -6.16
C ASP A 35 -8.42 -2.10 -5.57
N VAL A 36 -9.16 -2.82 -6.40
CA VAL A 36 -9.85 -4.08 -6.09
C VAL A 36 -9.04 -5.20 -6.72
N HIS A 37 -8.87 -6.34 -6.05
CA HIS A 37 -8.32 -7.54 -6.68
C HIS A 37 -9.38 -8.13 -7.62
N PRO A 38 -9.17 -8.12 -8.95
CA PRO A 38 -10.13 -8.66 -9.91
C PRO A 38 -9.83 -10.13 -10.21
N GLU A 39 -10.89 -10.94 -10.37
CA GLU A 39 -10.83 -12.28 -11.01
C GLU A 39 -10.14 -12.22 -12.39
N ILE A 40 -9.24 -13.16 -12.68
CA ILE A 40 -8.59 -13.28 -13.99
C ILE A 40 -8.63 -14.74 -14.49
N CYS A 41 -8.93 -14.96 -15.78
CA CYS A 41 -9.06 -16.31 -16.38
C CYS A 41 -7.73 -17.11 -16.35
N ASN A 42 -7.41 -17.73 -15.21
CA ASN A 42 -6.18 -18.49 -15.02
C ASN A 42 -6.45 -19.91 -14.45
N GLY A 43 -7.70 -20.28 -14.19
CA GLY A 43 -8.07 -21.57 -13.62
C GLY A 43 -7.74 -21.72 -12.13
N ILE A 44 -7.48 -20.59 -11.47
CA ILE A 44 -7.29 -20.40 -10.04
C ILE A 44 -8.43 -19.47 -9.59
N ASP A 45 -8.83 -19.61 -8.33
CA ASP A 45 -9.83 -18.79 -7.66
C ASP A 45 -9.10 -17.56 -7.08
N ASP A 46 -9.03 -16.44 -7.81
CA ASP A 46 -8.17 -15.28 -7.51
C ASP A 46 -8.77 -14.34 -6.46
N ASP A 47 -10.09 -14.31 -6.35
CA ASP A 47 -10.89 -13.65 -5.32
C ASP A 47 -11.30 -14.61 -4.20
N CYS A 48 -11.01 -15.90 -4.35
CA CYS A 48 -11.09 -16.93 -3.31
C CYS A 48 -12.53 -17.13 -2.77
N ASP A 49 -13.56 -17.01 -3.60
CA ASP A 49 -14.97 -17.20 -3.23
C ASP A 49 -15.41 -18.69 -3.16
N GLY A 50 -14.56 -19.61 -3.65
CA GLY A 50 -14.80 -21.05 -3.67
C GLY A 50 -15.43 -21.57 -4.98
N MET A 51 -15.60 -20.72 -5.99
CA MET A 51 -15.80 -21.10 -7.37
C MET A 51 -14.48 -20.89 -8.15
N THR A 52 -14.47 -21.10 -9.46
CA THR A 52 -13.25 -20.88 -10.26
C THR A 52 -13.68 -20.23 -11.56
N ASP A 53 -13.08 -19.07 -11.84
CA ASP A 53 -13.32 -18.29 -13.03
C ASP A 53 -14.82 -17.88 -13.23
N GLU A 54 -15.56 -17.63 -12.14
CA GLU A 54 -16.94 -17.10 -12.12
C GLU A 54 -16.99 -15.58 -12.07
N ASP A 55 -18.17 -15.01 -12.34
CA ASP A 55 -18.37 -13.57 -12.57
C ASP A 55 -17.42 -12.94 -13.62
N LEU A 56 -16.62 -13.77 -14.30
CA LEU A 56 -15.92 -13.48 -15.53
C LEU A 56 -16.95 -13.23 -16.63
N MET A 57 -17.08 -11.95 -16.93
CA MET A 57 -17.50 -11.51 -18.24
C MET A 57 -16.69 -12.31 -19.26
N THR A 58 -17.37 -13.06 -20.15
CA THR A 58 -16.71 -13.53 -21.37
C THR A 58 -16.03 -12.31 -21.97
N ASN A 59 -14.73 -12.40 -22.06
CA ASN A 59 -13.93 -11.27 -22.37
C ASN A 59 -14.10 -10.94 -23.84
N LEU A 60 -14.34 -9.67 -24.12
CA LEU A 60 -14.20 -9.16 -25.47
C LEU A 60 -12.69 -9.12 -25.73
N PHE A 61 -12.23 -9.93 -26.67
CA PHE A 61 -10.86 -9.95 -27.13
C PHE A 61 -10.77 -9.17 -28.43
N TYR A 62 -9.69 -8.45 -28.61
CA TYR A 62 -9.49 -7.50 -29.69
C TYR A 62 -8.29 -7.94 -30.50
N ARG A 63 -8.37 -7.84 -31.82
CA ARG A 63 -7.27 -8.29 -32.68
C ARG A 63 -6.03 -7.45 -32.37
N ASP A 64 -4.92 -8.13 -32.11
CA ASP A 64 -3.60 -7.56 -31.89
C ASP A 64 -2.74 -7.92 -33.11
N LEU A 65 -2.55 -6.94 -34.01
CA LEU A 65 -1.89 -7.17 -35.29
C LEU A 65 -0.36 -7.11 -35.21
N ASP A 66 0.19 -6.28 -34.33
CA ASP A 66 1.64 -6.06 -34.22
C ASP A 66 2.31 -6.80 -33.05
N GLY A 67 1.51 -7.36 -32.14
CA GLY A 67 1.92 -8.25 -31.08
C GLY A 67 2.42 -7.55 -29.82
N ASP A 68 2.01 -6.31 -29.52
CA ASP A 68 2.39 -5.61 -28.30
C ASP A 68 1.52 -5.88 -27.08
N GLY A 69 0.40 -6.60 -27.25
CA GLY A 69 -0.50 -6.93 -26.17
C GLY A 69 -1.64 -5.93 -25.96
N TYR A 70 -1.86 -5.00 -26.88
CA TYR A 70 -3.08 -4.22 -26.98
C TYR A 70 -3.77 -4.48 -28.32
N GLY A 71 -5.09 -4.47 -28.31
CA GLY A 71 -5.90 -4.85 -29.45
C GLY A 71 -6.75 -3.70 -29.96
N ASN A 72 -7.06 -3.77 -31.24
CA ASN A 72 -7.87 -2.79 -31.91
C ASN A 72 -9.34 -2.86 -31.46
N SER A 73 -9.83 -1.81 -30.78
CA SER A 73 -11.22 -1.72 -30.29
C SER A 73 -12.29 -1.84 -31.39
N GLU A 74 -11.94 -1.65 -32.67
CA GLU A 74 -12.87 -1.81 -33.79
C GLU A 74 -12.93 -3.24 -34.33
N VAL A 75 -12.11 -4.16 -33.82
CA VAL A 75 -12.00 -5.56 -34.29
C VAL A 75 -12.04 -6.52 -33.11
N ASP A 76 -13.25 -6.86 -32.67
CA ASP A 76 -13.52 -7.59 -31.44
C ASP A 76 -14.14 -8.99 -31.63
N SER A 77 -13.95 -9.88 -30.65
CA SER A 77 -14.55 -11.22 -30.56
C SER A 77 -14.63 -11.70 -29.12
N LEU A 78 -15.72 -12.35 -28.73
CA LEU A 78 -15.98 -12.76 -27.35
C LEU A 78 -15.42 -14.16 -27.04
N HIS A 79 -14.52 -14.30 -26.06
CA HIS A 79 -13.96 -15.60 -25.65
C HIS A 79 -13.76 -15.70 -24.13
N CYS A 80 -13.53 -16.92 -23.65
CA CYS A 80 -13.15 -17.17 -22.25
C CYS A 80 -11.63 -17.20 -22.10
N ILE A 81 -10.92 -17.78 -23.07
CA ILE A 81 -9.46 -17.79 -23.16
C ILE A 81 -9.06 -17.06 -24.43
N GLN A 82 -7.96 -16.30 -24.36
CA GLN A 82 -7.41 -15.54 -25.47
C GLN A 82 -7.21 -16.42 -26.72
N PRO A 83 -7.91 -16.14 -27.83
CA PRO A 83 -7.65 -16.83 -29.09
C PRO A 83 -6.36 -16.29 -29.73
N ILE A 84 -5.71 -17.12 -30.54
CA ILE A 84 -4.47 -16.73 -31.23
C ILE A 84 -4.71 -15.49 -32.09
N GLY A 85 -3.88 -14.46 -31.91
CA GLY A 85 -3.94 -13.20 -32.66
C GLY A 85 -4.96 -12.18 -32.14
N TYR A 86 -5.51 -12.39 -30.95
CA TYR A 86 -6.30 -11.39 -30.23
C TYR A 86 -5.76 -11.26 -28.82
N ILE A 87 -6.02 -10.14 -28.15
CA ILE A 87 -5.65 -9.87 -26.77
C ILE A 87 -6.84 -9.27 -26.03
N LEU A 88 -6.84 -9.40 -24.71
CA LEU A 88 -7.96 -8.96 -23.87
C LEU A 88 -8.10 -7.43 -23.86
N ILE A 89 -6.97 -6.75 -23.93
CA ILE A 89 -6.87 -5.33 -23.66
C ILE A 89 -7.10 -4.57 -24.94
N ASP A 90 -8.07 -3.65 -24.94
CA ASP A 90 -8.35 -2.79 -26.09
C ASP A 90 -7.73 -1.41 -25.96
N GLY A 91 -8.04 -0.54 -26.91
CA GLY A 91 -7.57 0.84 -26.87
C GLY A 91 -6.17 1.01 -27.43
N ASP A 92 -5.68 0.04 -28.19
CA ASP A 92 -4.48 0.22 -29.00
C ASP A 92 -4.63 1.46 -29.90
N CYS A 93 -3.84 2.49 -29.62
CA CYS A 93 -3.88 3.72 -30.39
C CYS A 93 -3.14 3.60 -31.74
N ASN A 94 -2.37 2.52 -31.96
CA ASN A 94 -1.73 2.19 -33.23
C ASN A 94 -1.43 0.68 -33.39
N ASP A 95 -2.44 -0.10 -33.82
CA ASP A 95 -2.45 -1.55 -34.19
C ASP A 95 -1.51 -1.95 -35.35
N ALA A 96 -0.45 -1.18 -35.59
CA ALA A 96 0.61 -1.48 -36.55
C ALA A 96 2.01 -1.14 -36.01
N ASN A 97 2.14 -0.61 -34.79
CA ASN A 97 3.40 -0.33 -34.14
C ASN A 97 3.41 -0.79 -32.68
N SER A 98 4.14 -1.87 -32.44
CA SER A 98 4.25 -2.56 -31.16
C SER A 98 4.93 -1.78 -30.01
N ASN A 99 5.19 -0.48 -30.18
CA ASN A 99 5.77 0.40 -29.17
C ASN A 99 4.80 1.51 -28.75
N ILE A 100 3.58 1.55 -29.31
CA ILE A 100 2.61 2.62 -29.07
C ILE A 100 1.29 1.96 -28.66
N PHE A 101 1.10 1.81 -27.35
CA PHE A 101 -0.03 1.11 -26.76
C PHE A 101 -0.30 1.62 -25.35
N PRO A 102 -1.53 1.53 -24.81
CA PRO A 102 -1.82 2.06 -23.49
C PRO A 102 -0.85 1.61 -22.39
N GLY A 103 -0.22 2.53 -21.66
CA GLY A 103 0.76 2.17 -20.63
C GLY A 103 2.13 1.71 -21.13
N ALA A 104 2.46 1.83 -22.42
CA ALA A 104 3.82 1.59 -22.93
C ALA A 104 4.86 2.46 -22.19
N PRO A 105 6.12 2.01 -22.08
CA PRO A 105 7.19 2.89 -21.63
C PRO A 105 7.36 4.05 -22.62
N GLU A 106 7.19 5.25 -22.13
CA GLU A 106 7.39 6.46 -22.94
C GLU A 106 8.83 6.56 -23.45
N ILE A 107 8.97 6.81 -24.75
CA ILE A 107 10.26 7.03 -25.39
C ILE A 107 10.51 8.54 -25.44
N CYS A 108 11.36 9.01 -24.53
CA CYS A 108 11.66 10.43 -24.39
C CYS A 108 12.08 11.11 -25.71
N ASP A 109 11.58 12.34 -25.90
CA ASP A 109 11.87 13.24 -27.04
C ASP A 109 11.40 12.74 -28.43
N ASN A 110 10.55 11.70 -28.51
CA ASN A 110 9.98 11.23 -29.80
C ASN A 110 8.71 12.01 -30.23
N LEU A 111 8.15 12.87 -29.36
CA LEU A 111 6.93 13.66 -29.56
C LEU A 111 5.67 12.80 -29.82
N MET A 112 5.64 11.57 -29.32
CA MET A 112 4.51 10.65 -29.38
C MET A 112 4.01 10.37 -27.96
N ASP A 113 2.71 10.09 -27.84
CA ASP A 113 2.07 9.56 -26.64
C ASP A 113 2.16 8.04 -26.78
N ASP A 114 3.29 7.46 -26.37
CA ASP A 114 3.55 6.03 -26.57
C ASP A 114 2.59 5.19 -25.72
N ASN A 115 2.08 5.76 -24.64
CA ASN A 115 1.25 5.07 -23.66
C ASN A 115 -0.25 5.40 -23.73
N CYS A 116 -0.67 6.06 -24.81
CA CYS A 116 -2.03 6.42 -25.17
C CYS A 116 -2.85 7.09 -24.05
N ASN A 117 -2.22 7.78 -23.10
CA ASN A 117 -2.91 8.31 -21.92
C ASN A 117 -3.37 9.78 -22.09
N GLY A 118 -3.14 10.37 -23.27
CA GLY A 118 -3.47 11.74 -23.62
C GLY A 118 -2.44 12.77 -23.15
N PHE A 119 -1.33 12.33 -22.58
CA PHE A 119 -0.15 13.08 -22.23
C PHE A 119 1.03 12.51 -23.02
N ILE A 120 2.13 13.24 -23.04
CA ILE A 120 3.36 12.79 -23.67
C ILE A 120 4.36 12.72 -22.50
N ASP A 121 4.87 11.53 -22.19
CA ASP A 121 5.94 11.18 -21.23
C ASP A 121 5.61 11.07 -19.68
N GLU A 122 4.87 10.07 -19.13
CA GLU A 122 4.43 10.05 -17.68
C GLU A 122 4.48 8.78 -16.74
N THR A 123 5.18 7.67 -17.04
CA THR A 123 5.37 6.44 -16.21
C THR A 123 5.66 6.63 -14.69
N ILE A 124 4.73 6.41 -13.71
CA ILE A 124 5.04 6.65 -12.25
C ILE A 124 4.47 5.67 -11.17
N LEU A 125 3.45 4.81 -11.37
CA LEU A 125 2.75 4.20 -10.20
C LEU A 125 3.36 2.92 -9.59
N MET A 126 3.91 1.99 -10.38
CA MET A 126 4.68 0.85 -9.84
C MET A 126 6.14 1.22 -9.56
N GLU A 127 6.64 2.26 -10.23
CA GLU A 127 7.93 2.84 -9.91
C GLU A 127 7.91 3.40 -8.49
N GLY A 128 8.76 2.84 -7.63
CA GLY A 128 8.94 3.32 -6.28
C GLY A 128 8.07 2.69 -5.21
N LEU A 129 7.27 1.65 -5.52
CA LEU A 129 6.75 0.75 -4.50
C LEU A 129 7.91 -0.04 -3.88
N THR A 130 8.07 0.04 -2.56
CA THR A 130 9.20 -0.60 -1.86
C THR A 130 8.79 -1.70 -0.89
N ALA A 131 7.51 -1.77 -0.55
CA ALA A 131 6.90 -2.94 0.05
C ALA A 131 5.38 -2.95 -0.17
N TRP A 132 4.80 -4.12 -0.40
CA TRP A 132 3.36 -4.33 -0.51
C TRP A 132 2.94 -5.64 0.17
N TYR A 133 2.03 -5.53 1.14
CA TYR A 133 1.49 -6.65 1.88
C TYR A 133 -0.02 -6.70 1.67
N PRO A 134 -0.51 -7.45 0.66
CA PRO A 134 -1.94 -7.65 0.46
C PRO A 134 -2.53 -8.66 1.45
N PHE A 135 -1.68 -9.43 2.15
CA PHE A 135 -2.05 -10.41 3.17
C PHE A 135 -2.85 -11.63 2.67
N HIS A 136 -2.56 -12.12 1.46
CA HIS A 136 -3.12 -13.35 0.89
C HIS A 136 -2.62 -14.61 1.61
N GLY A 137 -3.11 -14.86 2.82
CA GLY A 137 -2.74 -16.01 3.65
C GLY A 137 -1.38 -15.94 4.33
N ASN A 138 -0.55 -14.92 4.03
CA ASN A 138 0.77 -14.73 4.64
C ASN A 138 1.07 -13.22 4.81
N ALA A 139 2.28 -12.87 5.25
CA ALA A 139 2.72 -11.48 5.37
C ALA A 139 3.92 -11.20 4.46
N ASP A 140 3.93 -11.82 3.28
CA ASP A 140 4.99 -11.68 2.31
C ASP A 140 4.87 -10.33 1.58
N ASP A 141 6.02 -9.77 1.23
CA ASP A 141 6.09 -8.60 0.35
C ASP A 141 5.89 -9.06 -1.09
N GLU A 142 4.80 -8.62 -1.72
CA GLU A 142 4.45 -8.86 -3.11
C GLU A 142 4.93 -7.73 -4.04
N SER A 143 5.74 -6.79 -3.53
CA SER A 143 6.57 -5.94 -4.38
C SER A 143 7.81 -6.71 -4.88
N GLU A 144 8.62 -6.08 -5.74
CA GLU A 144 9.85 -6.67 -6.27
C GLU A 144 11.05 -6.60 -5.29
N ASN A 145 10.82 -6.37 -3.99
CA ASN A 145 11.86 -5.98 -3.03
C ASN A 145 12.13 -6.98 -1.89
N ASP A 146 11.41 -8.10 -1.83
CA ASP A 146 11.57 -9.19 -0.86
C ASP A 146 11.59 -8.74 0.62
N ASN A 147 10.90 -7.65 0.97
CA ASN A 147 10.80 -7.15 2.34
C ASN A 147 9.75 -7.93 3.17
N HIS A 148 9.80 -9.26 3.19
CA HIS A 148 8.77 -10.08 3.85
C HIS A 148 8.60 -9.78 5.35
N GLY A 149 7.36 -9.83 5.82
CA GLY A 149 6.96 -9.63 7.20
C GLY A 149 7.00 -10.92 8.03
N MET A 150 7.53 -10.83 9.25
CA MET A 150 7.46 -11.91 10.24
C MET A 150 6.30 -11.67 11.21
N VAL A 151 5.33 -12.57 11.19
CA VAL A 151 4.09 -12.49 11.99
C VAL A 151 4.33 -12.95 13.43
N PHE A 152 3.83 -12.19 14.41
CA PHE A 152 3.82 -12.54 15.84
C PHE A 152 2.43 -12.33 16.43
N ASN A 153 1.77 -13.42 16.86
CA ASN A 153 0.47 -13.40 17.57
C ASN A 153 -0.69 -12.69 16.85
N ALA A 154 -0.51 -12.22 15.62
CA ALA A 154 -1.60 -11.85 14.73
C ALA A 154 -2.13 -13.12 14.06
N SER A 155 -3.43 -13.16 13.79
CA SER A 155 -4.08 -14.28 13.11
C SER A 155 -4.74 -13.81 11.82
N LEU A 156 -4.75 -14.66 10.81
CA LEU A 156 -5.50 -14.41 9.59
C LEU A 156 -7.00 -14.23 9.90
N THR A 157 -7.66 -13.40 9.09
CA THR A 157 -9.08 -13.05 9.22
C THR A 157 -9.61 -12.57 7.87
N THR A 158 -10.93 -12.39 7.77
CA THR A 158 -11.55 -11.77 6.61
C THR A 158 -11.15 -10.30 6.39
N ASP A 159 -10.94 -9.94 5.13
CA ASP A 159 -10.57 -8.60 4.64
C ASP A 159 -11.77 -7.65 4.50
N ARG A 160 -11.60 -6.58 3.70
CA ARG A 160 -12.64 -5.58 3.39
C ARG A 160 -13.71 -6.02 2.41
N PHE A 161 -13.47 -7.12 1.70
CA PHE A 161 -14.37 -7.70 0.71
C PHE A 161 -15.03 -8.99 1.23
N ASN A 162 -14.66 -9.41 2.45
CA ASN A 162 -15.07 -10.64 3.15
C ASN A 162 -14.34 -11.91 2.69
N HIS A 163 -13.22 -11.79 1.98
CA HIS A 163 -12.40 -12.93 1.62
C HIS A 163 -11.69 -13.47 2.85
N PRO A 164 -11.79 -14.79 3.13
CA PRO A 164 -11.14 -15.41 4.27
C PRO A 164 -9.62 -15.33 4.13
N ASP A 165 -8.93 -15.23 5.26
CA ASP A 165 -7.48 -15.24 5.33
C ASP A 165 -6.75 -14.18 4.46
N SER A 166 -7.43 -13.09 4.09
CA SER A 166 -6.88 -11.98 3.29
C SER A 166 -6.57 -10.72 4.11
N ALA A 167 -6.59 -10.80 5.45
CA ALA A 167 -6.19 -9.74 6.35
C ALA A 167 -5.67 -10.30 7.68
N TYR A 168 -5.07 -9.45 8.52
CA TYR A 168 -4.64 -9.85 9.87
C TYR A 168 -5.45 -9.19 10.98
N LEU A 169 -5.89 -10.00 11.95
CA LEU A 169 -6.46 -9.58 13.22
C LEU A 169 -5.36 -9.37 14.26
N PHE A 170 -5.35 -8.19 14.87
CA PHE A 170 -4.45 -7.79 15.94
C PHE A 170 -5.20 -7.70 17.27
N ASN A 171 -4.61 -8.30 18.31
CA ASN A 171 -5.25 -8.56 19.60
C ASN A 171 -5.17 -7.40 20.62
N GLY A 172 -4.55 -6.27 20.28
CA GLY A 172 -4.41 -5.12 21.17
C GLY A 172 -3.37 -5.25 22.28
N THR A 173 -2.59 -6.34 22.32
CA THR A 173 -1.63 -6.59 23.42
C THR A 173 -0.25 -7.07 23.00
N SER A 174 -0.16 -7.88 21.94
CA SER A 174 1.10 -8.55 21.54
C SER A 174 1.21 -8.86 20.05
N ALA A 175 0.08 -8.78 19.33
CA ALA A 175 0.02 -9.02 17.89
C ALA A 175 0.79 -7.93 17.13
N ARG A 176 1.66 -8.34 16.21
CA ARG A 176 2.43 -7.45 15.32
C ARG A 176 2.99 -8.22 14.13
N ILE A 177 3.36 -7.50 13.08
CA ILE A 177 4.18 -8.02 11.98
C ILE A 177 5.45 -7.18 11.93
N ASN A 178 6.61 -7.83 11.99
CA ASN A 178 7.90 -7.17 11.92
C ASN A 178 8.49 -7.34 10.52
N VAL A 179 8.78 -6.23 9.84
CA VAL A 179 9.50 -6.19 8.58
C VAL A 179 10.92 -5.77 8.88
N LEU A 180 11.90 -6.63 8.57
CA LEU A 180 13.30 -6.36 8.86
C LEU A 180 13.77 -5.08 8.16
N ASN A 181 14.67 -4.33 8.81
CA ASN A 181 15.17 -3.10 8.23
C ASN A 181 15.95 -3.39 6.94
N ASN A 182 15.53 -2.75 5.85
CA ASN A 182 16.23 -2.72 4.57
C ASN A 182 16.50 -1.26 4.17
N SER A 183 17.64 -0.99 3.53
CA SER A 183 18.00 0.34 3.05
C SER A 183 17.05 0.85 1.97
N ASN A 184 16.44 -0.04 1.18
CA ASN A 184 15.43 0.30 0.18
C ASN A 184 14.06 0.68 0.78
N MET A 185 13.94 0.83 2.11
CA MET A 185 12.76 1.39 2.78
C MET A 185 13.07 2.70 3.54
N ASN A 186 14.31 3.18 3.45
CA ASN A 186 14.78 4.36 4.17
C ASN A 186 14.88 5.56 3.22
N HIS A 187 13.74 6.16 2.88
CA HIS A 187 13.65 7.19 1.84
C HIS A 187 13.45 8.61 2.40
N ALA A 188 13.93 9.61 1.67
CA ALA A 188 13.66 11.01 2.00
C ALA A 188 12.18 11.36 1.78
N ASN A 189 11.62 10.95 0.62
CA ASN A 189 10.20 11.01 0.33
C ASN A 189 9.57 9.65 0.63
N ILE A 190 8.40 9.62 1.24
CA ILE A 190 7.73 8.35 1.55
C ILE A 190 6.22 8.50 1.54
N SER A 191 5.53 7.46 1.10
CA SER A 191 4.10 7.29 1.36
C SER A 191 3.83 5.94 2.00
N ILE A 192 2.89 5.92 2.94
CA ILE A 192 2.45 4.71 3.63
C ILE A 192 0.94 4.66 3.54
N SER A 193 0.42 3.59 2.95
CA SER A 193 -1.00 3.29 2.84
C SER A 193 -1.33 2.06 3.68
N ALA A 194 -2.46 2.07 4.37
CA ALA A 194 -2.99 0.90 5.05
C ALA A 194 -4.52 0.97 5.13
N TRP A 195 -5.16 -0.17 4.99
CA TRP A 195 -6.56 -0.36 5.37
C TRP A 195 -6.66 -0.86 6.80
N ILE A 196 -7.54 -0.24 7.59
CA ILE A 196 -7.74 -0.62 8.98
C ILE A 196 -9.23 -0.81 9.28
N HIS A 197 -9.52 -1.72 10.19
CA HIS A 197 -10.86 -1.96 10.70
C HIS A 197 -10.85 -2.12 12.21
N TYR A 198 -11.80 -1.49 12.89
CA TYR A 198 -11.93 -1.53 14.35
C TYR A 198 -13.38 -1.76 14.74
N THR A 199 -13.60 -2.48 15.83
CA THR A 199 -14.94 -2.81 16.35
C THR A 199 -15.47 -1.76 17.33
N THR A 200 -14.56 -1.15 18.10
CA THR A 200 -14.87 -0.05 19.03
C THR A 200 -13.80 1.01 18.90
N ILE A 201 -14.18 2.30 19.00
CA ILE A 201 -13.21 3.42 18.96
C ILE A 201 -12.10 3.13 19.97
N PRO A 202 -10.85 2.98 19.51
CA PRO A 202 -9.80 2.58 20.41
C PRO A 202 -9.49 3.66 21.46
N SER A 203 -9.35 3.23 22.71
CA SER A 203 -8.88 4.08 23.80
C SER A 203 -7.35 4.09 23.86
N GLY A 204 -6.76 5.25 24.18
CA GLY A 204 -5.31 5.41 24.23
C GLY A 204 -4.63 5.30 22.86
N THR A 205 -3.30 5.14 22.88
CA THR A 205 -2.49 5.05 21.66
C THR A 205 -2.51 3.63 21.09
N ARG A 206 -2.83 3.49 19.80
CA ARG A 206 -2.81 2.22 19.07
C ARG A 206 -2.06 2.39 17.75
N ALA A 207 -0.95 1.67 17.60
CA ALA A 207 -0.13 1.75 16.41
C ALA A 207 -0.81 1.12 15.19
N ILE A 208 -0.54 1.62 13.99
CA ILE A 208 -0.96 1.01 12.73
C ILE A 208 0.29 0.61 11.94
N VAL A 209 1.14 1.57 11.62
CA VAL A 209 2.47 1.34 11.02
C VAL A 209 3.49 2.23 11.72
N THR A 210 4.63 1.67 12.12
CA THR A 210 5.68 2.39 12.83
C THR A 210 7.06 2.04 12.30
N LYS A 211 7.92 3.05 12.12
CA LYS A 211 9.37 2.88 12.04
C LYS A 211 10.01 3.66 13.17
N GLN A 212 10.66 2.93 14.06
CA GLN A 212 11.26 3.54 15.24
C GLN A 212 12.55 4.28 14.90
N TYR A 213 12.84 5.33 15.67
CA TYR A 213 14.13 5.99 15.72
C TYR A 213 14.56 6.13 17.18
N THR A 214 15.85 6.36 17.45
CA THR A 214 16.39 6.43 18.82
C THR A 214 15.62 7.46 19.66
N GLY A 215 14.92 6.99 20.70
CA GLY A 215 14.10 7.81 21.60
C GLY A 215 12.81 8.40 20.99
N ASN A 216 12.47 8.07 19.73
CA ASN A 216 11.31 8.60 19.00
C ASN A 216 10.85 7.62 17.88
N SER A 217 10.24 8.11 16.81
CA SER A 217 9.92 7.33 15.60
C SER A 217 10.27 8.15 14.36
N THR A 218 10.79 7.51 13.31
CA THR A 218 10.93 8.15 12.01
C THR A 218 9.56 8.57 11.49
N TYR A 219 8.65 7.60 11.47
CA TYR A 219 7.23 7.81 11.25
C TYR A 219 6.41 6.88 12.13
N TYR A 220 5.20 7.32 12.45
CA TYR A 220 4.29 6.58 13.30
C TYR A 220 2.86 6.96 12.94
N LEU A 221 2.13 6.03 12.32
CA LEU A 221 0.70 6.14 12.03
C LEU A 221 -0.03 5.45 13.17
N TYR A 222 -0.93 6.16 13.84
CA TYR A 222 -1.55 5.65 15.06
C TYR A 222 -2.90 6.29 15.34
N TRP A 223 -3.71 5.57 16.11
CA TRP A 223 -4.86 6.12 16.78
C TRP A 223 -4.45 6.70 18.12
N ASP A 224 -4.98 7.87 18.49
CA ASP A 224 -4.83 8.41 19.84
C ASP A 224 -5.98 9.36 20.18
N ALA A 225 -6.58 9.15 21.35
CA ALA A 225 -7.71 9.96 21.84
C ALA A 225 -8.86 10.09 20.82
N GLY A 226 -9.27 8.97 20.21
CA GLY A 226 -10.40 8.94 19.26
C GLY A 226 -10.08 9.45 17.86
N ARG A 227 -8.81 9.74 17.54
CA ARG A 227 -8.41 10.37 16.28
C ARG A 227 -7.26 9.62 15.62
N ILE A 228 -7.28 9.62 14.28
CA ILE A 228 -6.15 9.17 13.47
C ILE A 228 -5.09 10.27 13.47
N LYS A 229 -3.84 9.89 13.73
CA LYS A 229 -2.68 10.78 13.77
C LYS A 229 -1.52 10.17 13.02
N VAL A 230 -0.67 11.05 12.53
CA VAL A 230 0.64 10.67 12.00
C VAL A 230 1.71 11.54 12.63
N PHE A 231 2.75 10.91 13.13
CA PHE A 231 3.95 11.57 13.64
C PHE A 231 5.10 11.29 12.69
N SER A 232 5.95 12.29 12.47
CA SER A 232 7.21 12.16 11.74
C SER A 232 8.33 12.91 12.47
N SER A 233 9.58 12.47 12.33
CA SER A 233 10.73 13.16 12.93
C SER A 233 12.07 12.87 12.28
N ASN A 234 13.06 13.71 12.59
CA ASN A 234 14.48 13.43 12.39
C ASN A 234 15.21 13.06 13.70
N GLY A 235 14.45 12.70 14.75
CA GLY A 235 14.94 12.48 16.10
C GLY A 235 15.05 13.74 16.99
N THR A 236 15.06 14.94 16.40
CA THR A 236 15.08 16.22 17.15
C THR A 236 13.85 17.06 16.84
N LEU A 237 13.64 17.39 15.57
CA LEU A 237 12.45 18.09 15.08
C LEU A 237 11.35 17.06 14.78
N THR A 238 10.11 17.46 15.04
CA THR A 238 8.95 16.58 14.94
C THR A 238 7.78 17.30 14.29
N SER A 239 6.90 16.55 13.62
CA SER A 239 5.61 17.01 13.14
C SER A 239 4.54 16.01 13.57
N THR A 240 3.32 16.50 13.86
CA THR A 240 2.17 15.63 14.11
C THR A 240 0.97 16.15 13.35
N LEU A 241 0.48 15.35 12.42
CA LEU A 241 -0.78 15.54 11.73
C LEU A 241 -1.89 14.84 12.52
N THR A 242 -3.07 15.45 12.58
CA THR A 242 -4.23 14.89 13.28
C THR A 242 -5.45 15.10 12.41
N ASP A 243 -6.19 14.02 12.15
CA ASP A 243 -7.52 14.15 11.59
C ASP A 243 -8.45 14.72 12.67
N ASN A 244 -8.98 15.92 12.41
CA ASN A 244 -9.89 16.62 13.31
C ASN A 244 -11.36 16.27 13.05
N THR A 245 -11.64 15.28 12.20
CA THR A 245 -12.99 14.73 12.02
C THR A 245 -13.51 14.24 13.36
N THR A 246 -14.71 14.72 13.73
CA THR A 246 -15.28 14.53 15.07
C THR A 246 -16.08 13.25 15.21
N VAL A 247 -16.40 12.57 14.10
CA VAL A 247 -17.17 11.33 14.08
C VAL A 247 -16.62 10.43 12.97
N TYR A 248 -15.99 9.33 13.34
CA TYR A 248 -15.93 8.17 12.46
C TYR A 248 -17.15 7.30 12.74
N PRO A 249 -17.74 6.64 11.73
CA PRO A 249 -18.84 5.71 11.95
C PRO A 249 -18.42 4.66 13.00
N THR A 250 -19.20 4.54 14.07
CA THR A 250 -19.09 3.40 14.99
C THR A 250 -19.92 2.26 14.43
N GLY A 251 -19.33 1.08 14.29
CA GLY A 251 -19.87 -0.03 13.51
C GLY A 251 -18.82 -0.47 12.51
N GLU A 252 -18.76 -1.76 12.22
CA GLU A 252 -17.71 -2.41 11.43
C GLU A 252 -17.46 -1.71 10.07
N THR A 253 -16.49 -0.79 10.02
CA THR A 253 -16.13 -0.07 8.79
C THR A 253 -14.62 -0.05 8.60
N TRP A 254 -14.20 -0.40 7.40
CA TRP A 254 -12.84 -0.24 6.94
C TRP A 254 -12.54 1.25 6.66
N LEU A 255 -11.35 1.69 7.08
CA LEU A 255 -10.82 3.01 6.80
C LEU A 255 -9.51 2.88 6.04
N HIS A 256 -9.38 3.62 4.95
CA HIS A 256 -8.13 3.76 4.21
C HIS A 256 -7.36 4.94 4.75
N ILE A 257 -6.13 4.73 5.19
CA ILE A 257 -5.27 5.76 5.77
C ILE A 257 -4.02 5.88 4.94
N VAL A 258 -3.72 7.10 4.50
CA VAL A 258 -2.48 7.39 3.77
C VAL A 258 -1.72 8.53 4.42
N PHE A 259 -0.44 8.30 4.70
CA PHE A 259 0.53 9.32 5.04
C PHE A 259 1.44 9.57 3.85
N THR A 260 1.73 10.84 3.56
CA THR A 260 2.79 11.21 2.59
C THR A 260 3.75 12.21 3.20
N PHE A 261 5.02 12.09 2.87
CA PHE A 261 6.11 12.99 3.25
C PHE A 261 6.93 13.32 2.01
N ASP A 262 7.00 14.61 1.68
CA ASP A 262 7.72 15.18 0.56
C ASP A 262 8.80 16.12 1.12
N ASP A 263 10.03 15.61 1.17
CA ASP A 263 11.20 16.32 1.68
C ASP A 263 11.62 17.45 0.72
N VAL A 264 11.40 17.26 -0.59
CA VAL A 264 11.76 18.23 -1.62
C VAL A 264 10.92 19.50 -1.47
N ASN A 265 9.61 19.33 -1.30
CA ASN A 265 8.67 20.45 -1.17
C ASN A 265 8.40 20.86 0.28
N ASN A 266 9.03 20.20 1.27
CA ASN A 266 8.78 20.42 2.69
C ASN A 266 7.29 20.30 3.04
N THR A 267 6.62 19.25 2.56
CA THR A 267 5.21 19.00 2.88
C THR A 267 4.98 17.60 3.40
N ASN A 268 4.07 17.46 4.35
CA ASN A 268 3.55 16.15 4.74
C ASN A 268 2.03 16.20 4.83
N LYS A 269 1.36 15.09 4.52
CA LYS A 269 -0.10 15.03 4.43
C LYS A 269 -0.64 13.75 5.03
N LEU A 270 -1.85 13.86 5.57
CA LEU A 270 -2.65 12.73 6.07
C LEU A 270 -3.96 12.72 5.29
N TYR A 271 -4.27 11.59 4.67
CA TYR A 271 -5.53 11.30 3.99
C TYR A 271 -6.28 10.20 4.74
N VAL A 272 -7.60 10.31 4.82
CA VAL A 272 -8.46 9.25 5.35
C VAL A 272 -9.67 9.08 4.43
N ASN A 273 -9.86 7.87 3.91
CA ASN A 273 -10.81 7.49 2.86
C ASN A 273 -10.67 8.41 1.64
N GLY A 274 -9.45 8.53 1.13
CA GLY A 274 -9.14 9.36 -0.03
C GLY A 274 -9.23 10.87 0.21
N ILE A 275 -9.71 11.35 1.36
CA ILE A 275 -9.89 12.78 1.63
C ILE A 275 -8.68 13.33 2.38
N LEU A 276 -8.08 14.43 1.92
CA LEU A 276 -7.04 15.16 2.64
C LEU A 276 -7.58 15.71 3.98
N ARG A 277 -7.01 15.24 5.09
CA ARG A 277 -7.44 15.60 6.46
C ARG A 277 -6.53 16.62 7.14
N ALA A 278 -5.23 16.55 6.87
CA ALA A 278 -4.26 17.46 7.46
C ALA A 278 -3.03 17.59 6.57
N THR A 279 -2.41 18.77 6.64
CA THR A 279 -1.15 19.11 5.97
C THR A 279 -0.21 19.77 6.97
N GLY A 280 1.09 19.51 6.86
CA GLY A 280 2.14 20.20 7.58
C GLY A 280 3.30 20.59 6.66
N SER A 281 4.20 21.41 7.19
CA SER A 281 5.37 21.90 6.48
C SER A 281 6.65 21.61 7.28
N PRO A 282 7.08 20.35 7.38
CA PRO A 282 8.30 19.98 8.10
C PRO A 282 9.51 20.62 7.42
N THR A 283 10.46 21.13 8.22
CA THR A 283 11.71 21.74 7.73
C THR A 283 12.91 20.83 8.01
N TYR A 284 12.72 19.52 7.89
CA TYR A 284 13.70 18.49 8.21
C TYR A 284 13.47 17.25 7.35
N SER A 285 14.53 16.50 7.06
CA SER A 285 14.44 15.18 6.44
C SER A 285 14.23 14.08 7.49
N LEU A 286 13.55 13.00 7.11
CA LEU A 286 13.36 11.83 7.98
C LEU A 286 14.70 11.18 8.38
N ALA A 287 14.82 10.77 9.64
CA ALA A 287 16.01 10.06 10.13
C ALA A 287 15.70 8.58 10.35
N TYR A 288 16.60 7.70 9.94
CA TYR A 288 16.43 6.25 10.01
C TYR A 288 17.50 5.59 10.88
N ASN A 289 17.15 4.45 11.47
CA ASN A 289 18.06 3.55 12.17
C ASN A 289 17.85 2.11 11.68
N THR A 290 18.46 1.13 12.35
CA THR A 290 18.37 -0.30 11.98
C THR A 290 17.14 -1.03 12.53
N ASN A 291 16.22 -0.35 13.22
CA ASN A 291 15.01 -0.99 13.76
C ASN A 291 14.04 -1.37 12.64
N PRO A 292 13.22 -2.42 12.80
CA PRO A 292 12.26 -2.83 11.77
C PRO A 292 11.15 -1.79 11.52
N VAL A 293 10.50 -1.92 10.36
CA VAL A 293 9.13 -1.41 10.19
C VAL A 293 8.20 -2.39 10.92
N VAL A 294 7.22 -1.88 11.65
CA VAL A 294 6.30 -2.69 12.46
C VAL A 294 4.87 -2.35 12.08
N ILE A 295 4.11 -3.35 11.68
CA ILE A 295 2.67 -3.26 11.42
C ILE A 295 1.92 -3.77 12.65
N GLY A 296 0.94 -3.00 13.10
CA GLY A 296 0.05 -3.32 14.21
C GLY A 296 0.66 -3.18 15.61
N ALA A 297 1.89 -2.68 15.73
CA ALA A 297 2.48 -2.33 17.02
C ALA A 297 3.40 -1.12 16.91
N GLY A 298 3.63 -0.45 18.03
CA GLY A 298 4.65 0.58 18.10
C GLY A 298 6.04 -0.02 17.99
N GLY A 299 7.01 0.85 17.69
CA GLY A 299 8.42 0.57 17.51
C GLY A 299 8.95 -0.57 18.38
N GLN A 300 9.60 -1.52 17.70
CA GLN A 300 10.34 -2.61 18.31
C GLN A 300 11.83 -2.37 18.07
N GLU A 301 12.66 -2.77 19.02
CA GLU A 301 14.10 -2.77 18.79
C GLU A 301 14.46 -3.84 17.75
N ALA A 302 15.54 -3.59 16.99
CA ALA A 302 16.11 -4.63 16.14
C ALA A 302 16.35 -5.89 16.98
N CYS A 303 15.97 -7.05 16.45
CA CYS A 303 16.25 -8.33 17.10
C CYS A 303 17.77 -8.51 17.16
N THR A 304 18.41 -8.10 18.25
CA THR A 304 19.81 -8.43 18.48
C THR A 304 19.83 -9.92 18.78
N THR A 305 20.55 -10.69 17.97
CA THR A 305 20.87 -12.07 18.31
C THR A 305 21.63 -12.04 19.63
N VAL A 306 20.92 -12.18 20.76
CA VAL A 306 21.56 -12.52 22.02
C VAL A 306 21.94 -13.99 21.88
N ILE A 307 23.11 -14.23 21.26
CA ILE A 307 23.85 -15.47 21.49
C ILE A 307 24.16 -15.43 22.99
N THR A 308 23.24 -15.98 23.77
CA THR A 308 23.52 -16.36 25.14
C THR A 308 24.52 -17.49 24.99
N MET A 309 25.82 -17.18 25.03
CA MET A 309 26.81 -18.21 25.34
C MET A 309 26.44 -18.74 26.71
N VAL A 310 25.77 -19.89 26.71
CA VAL A 310 25.61 -20.69 27.92
C VAL A 310 27.03 -21.09 28.30
N ARG A 311 27.45 -20.52 29.44
CA ARG A 311 28.67 -20.71 30.25
C ARG A 311 29.67 -21.77 29.80
#